data_AF-A0A657IVU0-F1
#
_entry.id   AF-A0A657IVU0-F1
#
_cell.length_a   1.000
_cell.length_b   1.000
_cell.length_c   1.000
_cell.angle_alpha   90.00
_cell.angle_beta   90.00
_cell.angle_gamma   90.00
#
_symmetry.space_group_name_H-M   'P 1'
#
loop_
_entity.id
_entity.type
_entity.pdbx_description
1 polymer ?
#
loop_
_entity_poly.entity_id
_entity_poly.type
_entity_poly.pdbx_seq_one_letter_code
_entity_poly.pdbx_strand_id
1 'polypeptide(L)'
;MLAGLKPVWCASPFAVGRTLPPEAAVDAVVILDAESTPLGACLAALARTEQVIAFGDVHAGYPQPFVVSPTLGAEQEPTDQPVESALEVLSRILPQRTLTRVQDCRDPALLEHLNETRYDGALRALPYGEELVGPVRSLRVDVCTRTGPMTGSGPR
;
A
#
# COMPACT_ATOMS: atom_id res chain seq x y z
N MET A 1 28.40 0.98 23.12
CA MET A 1 28.22 2.43 23.33
C MET A 1 27.20 2.91 22.29
N LEU A 2 25.97 3.25 22.68
CA LEU A 2 24.87 3.64 21.77
C LEU A 2 24.94 5.13 21.36
N ALA A 3 26.15 5.67 21.23
CA ALA A 3 26.35 7.08 20.92
C ALA A 3 26.14 7.30 19.41
N GLY A 4 24.99 7.86 19.03
CA GLY A 4 24.70 8.25 17.65
C GLY A 4 23.32 7.87 17.12
N LEU A 5 22.51 7.11 17.88
CA LEU A 5 21.14 6.80 17.46
C LEU A 5 20.26 8.05 17.53
N LYS A 6 19.60 8.36 16.43
CA LYS A 6 18.53 9.35 16.36
C LYS A 6 17.20 8.71 16.76
N PRO A 7 16.32 9.43 17.46
CA PRO A 7 14.97 8.93 17.75
C PRO A 7 14.19 8.71 16.44
N VAL A 8 13.38 7.65 16.42
CA VAL A 8 12.43 7.38 15.35
C VAL A 8 11.04 7.32 15.96
N TRP A 9 10.11 8.10 15.42
CA TRP A 9 8.69 8.05 15.81
C TRP A 9 7.92 7.23 14.78
N CYS A 10 7.24 6.19 15.25
CA CYS A 10 6.31 5.40 14.45
C CYS A 10 4.90 5.67 14.94
N ALA A 11 4.04 6.17 14.05
CA ALA A 11 2.64 6.45 14.37
C ALA A 11 1.78 6.24 13.12
N SER A 12 0.50 5.93 13.32
CA SER A 12 -0.50 6.08 12.26
C SER A 12 -0.49 7.53 11.76
N PRO A 13 -0.68 7.78 10.44
CA PRO A 13 -0.77 9.15 9.90
C PRO A 13 -1.78 10.02 10.67
N PHE A 14 -2.91 9.44 11.07
CA PHE A 14 -3.96 10.11 11.85
C PHE A 14 -3.58 10.42 13.31
N ALA A 15 -2.56 9.75 13.87
CA ALA A 15 -2.12 9.93 15.25
C ALA A 15 -1.00 10.97 15.38
N VAL A 16 -0.28 11.29 14.30
CA VAL A 16 0.91 12.17 14.32
C VAL A 16 0.65 13.49 15.03
N GLY A 17 -0.49 14.14 14.75
CA GLY A 17 -0.87 15.41 15.38
C GLY A 17 -0.97 15.35 16.91
N ARG A 18 -1.26 14.17 17.47
CA ARG A 18 -1.36 13.94 18.92
C ARG A 18 -0.10 13.34 19.53
N THR A 19 0.70 12.62 18.74
CA THR A 19 1.90 11.93 19.20
C THR A 19 3.09 12.88 19.30
N LEU A 20 3.26 13.78 18.34
CA LEU A 20 4.36 14.74 18.31
C LEU A 20 3.95 16.06 18.98
N PRO A 21 4.83 16.68 19.79
CA PRO A 21 4.63 18.04 20.27
C PRO A 21 4.31 19.00 19.10
N PRO A 22 3.51 20.05 19.32
CA PRO A 22 3.14 21.00 18.26
C PRO A 22 4.35 21.66 17.58
N GLU A 23 5.41 21.95 18.34
CA GLU A 23 6.61 22.64 17.88
C GLU A 23 7.70 21.67 17.38
N ALA A 24 7.45 20.37 17.40
CA ALA A 24 8.43 19.38 17.00
C ALA A 24 8.63 19.38 15.47
N ALA A 25 9.85 19.65 15.03
CA ALA A 25 10.32 19.39 13.68
C ALA A 25 11.05 18.05 13.60
N VAL A 26 10.95 17.37 12.46
CA VAL A 26 11.66 16.11 12.20
C VAL A 26 12.53 16.26 10.95
N ASP A 27 13.71 15.64 11.00
CA ASP A 27 14.68 15.69 9.90
C ASP A 27 14.10 15.12 8.59
N ALA A 28 13.27 14.08 8.70
CA ALA A 28 12.56 13.48 7.56
C ALA A 28 11.25 12.80 8.00
N VAL A 29 10.30 12.71 7.06
CA VAL A 29 9.09 11.87 7.18
C VAL A 29 9.15 10.74 6.17
N VAL A 30 8.93 9.51 6.66
CA VAL A 30 8.77 8.33 5.82
C VAL A 30 7.31 7.90 5.83
N ILE A 31 6.68 7.89 4.66
CA ILE A 31 5.31 7.42 4.47
C ILE A 31 5.40 6.02 3.88
N LEU A 32 4.76 5.05 4.54
CA LEU A 32 4.63 3.67 4.06
C LEU A 32 3.20 3.49 3.54
N ASP A 33 3.01 2.64 2.53
CA ASP A 33 1.70 2.44 1.87
C ASP A 33 1.11 3.78 1.38
N ALA A 34 1.97 4.61 0.78
CA ALA A 34 1.61 5.95 0.33
C ALA A 34 0.60 5.93 -0.83
N GLU A 35 0.51 4.83 -1.57
CA GLU A 35 -0.46 4.56 -2.63
C GLU A 35 -1.88 4.42 -2.11
N SER A 36 -2.06 3.98 -0.86
CA SER A 36 -3.36 3.78 -0.21
C SER A 36 -3.63 4.80 0.89
N THR A 37 -2.65 5.63 1.25
CA THR A 37 -2.82 6.66 2.27
C THR A 37 -3.28 7.99 1.65
N PRO A 38 -4.42 8.57 2.03
CA PRO A 38 -4.84 9.88 1.56
C PRO A 38 -3.83 10.97 1.91
N LEU A 39 -3.60 11.94 1.01
CA LEU A 39 -2.70 13.07 1.30
C LEU A 39 -3.06 13.81 2.60
N GLY A 40 -4.36 14.02 2.82
CA GLY A 40 -4.89 14.70 4.01
C GLY A 40 -4.46 14.05 5.33
N ALA A 41 -4.34 12.72 5.35
CA ALA A 41 -3.90 11.97 6.53
C ALA A 41 -2.43 12.24 6.89
N CYS A 42 -1.62 12.61 5.90
CA CYS A 42 -0.19 12.86 6.06
C CYS A 42 0.14 14.32 6.43
N LEU A 43 -0.81 15.26 6.33
CA LEU A 43 -0.55 16.70 6.49
C LEU A 43 0.12 17.04 7.83
N ALA A 44 -0.31 16.40 8.92
CA ALA A 44 0.29 16.62 10.23
C ALA A 44 1.79 16.24 10.26
N ALA A 45 2.19 15.21 9.53
CA ALA A 45 3.60 14.83 9.41
C ALA A 45 4.34 15.76 8.46
N LEU A 46 3.77 16.01 7.28
CA LEU A 46 4.37 16.81 6.22
C LEU A 46 4.66 18.25 6.67
N ALA A 47 3.79 18.83 7.52
CA ALA A 47 4.00 20.18 8.07
C ALA A 47 5.21 20.29 9.03
N ARG A 48 5.82 19.17 9.44
CA ARG A 48 6.93 19.14 10.42
C ARG A 48 8.29 18.86 9.80
N THR A 49 8.39 18.76 8.48
CA THR A 49 9.63 18.41 7.80
C THR A 49 9.77 19.13 6.47
N GLU A 50 11.01 19.26 6.01
CA GLU A 50 11.34 19.67 4.64
C GLU A 50 11.70 18.47 3.75
N GLN A 51 11.89 17.28 4.34
CA GLN A 51 12.28 16.07 3.61
C GLN A 51 11.23 14.97 3.79
N VAL A 52 10.65 14.52 2.67
CA VAL A 52 9.69 13.41 2.65
C VAL A 52 10.19 12.28 1.74
N ILE A 53 9.99 11.06 2.21
CA ILE A 53 10.22 9.83 1.46
C ILE A 53 8.91 9.03 1.49
N ALA A 54 8.31 8.82 0.32
CA ALA A 54 7.09 8.03 0.19
C ALA A 54 7.42 6.68 -0.45
N PHE A 55 7.05 5.59 0.22
CA PHE A 55 7.11 4.23 -0.30
C PHE A 55 5.71 3.76 -0.65
N GLY A 56 5.59 3.17 -1.83
CA GLY A 56 4.35 2.59 -2.29
C GLY A 56 4.43 2.04 -3.70
N ASP A 57 3.36 1.41 -4.13
CA ASP A 57 3.19 0.87 -5.48
C ASP A 57 1.95 1.48 -6.16
N VAL A 58 2.15 2.17 -7.28
CA VAL A 58 1.08 2.81 -8.05
C VAL A 58 0.04 1.81 -8.59
N HIS A 59 0.38 0.52 -8.68
CA HIS A 59 -0.52 -0.53 -9.17
C HIS A 59 -1.27 -1.26 -8.05
N ALA A 60 -0.94 -1.01 -6.79
CA ALA A 60 -1.53 -1.70 -5.63
C ALA A 60 -2.43 -0.81 -4.75
N GLY A 61 -2.47 0.49 -5.02
CA GLY A 61 -3.12 1.47 -4.15
C GLY A 61 -4.65 1.46 -4.18
N TYR A 62 -5.23 1.69 -3.01
CA TYR A 62 -6.67 1.93 -2.86
C TYR A 62 -6.93 3.01 -1.80
N PRO A 63 -6.68 4.30 -2.12
CA PRO A 63 -6.87 5.39 -1.16
C PRO A 63 -8.35 5.55 -0.81
N GLN A 64 -8.65 5.69 0.48
CA GLN A 64 -10.03 5.84 0.98
C GLN A 64 -10.12 7.05 1.92
N PRO A 65 -11.19 7.86 1.82
CA PRO A 65 -11.39 8.96 2.75
C PRO A 65 -11.58 8.41 4.17
N PHE A 66 -10.89 9.02 5.13
CA PHE A 66 -11.14 8.73 6.54
C PHE A 66 -12.17 9.72 7.08
N VAL A 67 -13.43 9.27 7.18
CA VAL A 67 -14.55 10.08 7.68
C VAL A 67 -14.77 9.76 9.17
N VAL A 68 -14.64 10.77 10.03
CA VAL A 68 -15.07 10.70 11.43
C VAL A 68 -16.28 11.59 11.57
N SER A 69 -17.49 11.02 11.61
CA SER A 69 -18.70 11.78 11.87
C SER A 69 -18.89 11.92 13.39
N PRO A 70 -18.85 13.15 13.96
CA PRO A 70 -19.12 13.37 15.38
C PRO A 70 -20.61 13.26 15.73
N THR A 71 -21.49 13.12 14.73
CA THR A 71 -22.94 13.08 14.89
C THR A 71 -23.44 11.64 14.89
N LEU A 72 -23.91 11.17 16.06
CA LEU A 72 -24.71 9.95 16.17
C LEU A 72 -26.05 10.16 15.45
N GLY A 73 -26.15 9.81 14.16
CA GLY A 73 -27.47 9.66 13.52
C GLY A 73 -27.69 10.23 12.12
N ALA A 74 -26.67 10.81 11.46
CA ALA A 74 -26.75 11.06 10.03
C ALA A 74 -25.69 10.18 9.35
N GLU A 75 -26.14 9.10 8.70
CA GLU A 75 -25.30 8.38 7.73
C GLU A 75 -24.93 9.40 6.65
N GLN A 76 -23.65 9.76 6.62
CA GLN A 76 -23.14 10.63 5.57
C GLN A 76 -23.01 9.75 4.33
N GLU A 77 -23.77 10.09 3.29
CA GLU A 77 -23.70 9.39 2.01
C GLU A 77 -22.24 9.26 1.57
N PRO A 78 -21.79 8.08 1.12
CA PRO A 78 -20.44 7.90 0.59
C PRO A 78 -20.17 8.99 -0.44
N THR A 79 -19.06 9.71 -0.27
CA THR A 79 -18.66 10.66 -1.31
C THR A 79 -18.02 9.87 -2.45
N ASP A 80 -18.57 10.02 -3.64
CA ASP A 80 -17.97 9.47 -4.88
C ASP A 80 -16.76 10.29 -5.36
N GLN A 81 -16.30 11.27 -4.58
CA GLN A 81 -15.14 12.04 -4.95
C GLN A 81 -13.87 11.19 -4.82
N PRO A 82 -13.07 11.09 -5.90
CA PRO A 82 -11.82 10.35 -5.85
C PRO A 82 -10.87 11.02 -4.85
N VAL A 83 -10.29 10.21 -3.98
CA VAL A 83 -9.30 10.67 -3.00
C VAL A 83 -7.91 10.43 -3.56
N GLU A 84 -7.15 11.50 -3.78
CA GLU A 84 -5.76 11.39 -4.20
C GLU A 84 -4.90 10.85 -3.05
N SER A 85 -4.09 9.84 -3.36
CA SER A 85 -3.13 9.28 -2.41
C SER A 85 -1.93 10.20 -2.22
N ALA A 86 -1.22 10.03 -1.10
CA ALA A 86 0.02 10.74 -0.84
C ALA A 86 1.06 10.42 -1.93
N LEU A 87 1.14 9.16 -2.39
CA LEU A 87 2.04 8.76 -3.46
C LEU A 87 1.71 9.53 -4.74
N GLU A 88 0.44 9.54 -5.16
CA GLU A 88 0.03 10.20 -6.40
C GLU A 88 0.41 11.68 -6.41
N VAL A 89 0.08 12.42 -5.34
CA VAL A 89 0.37 13.86 -5.29
C VAL A 89 1.87 14.14 -5.21
N LEU A 90 2.60 13.44 -4.34
CA LEU A 90 4.04 13.64 -4.18
C LEU A 90 4.81 13.29 -5.45
N SER A 91 4.34 12.30 -6.21
CA SER A 91 4.96 11.85 -7.47
C SER A 91 5.02 12.95 -8.54
N ARG A 92 4.13 13.96 -8.49
CA ARG A 92 4.08 15.08 -9.43
C ARG A 92 5.15 16.15 -9.16
N ILE A 93 5.73 16.14 -7.96
CA ILE A 93 6.61 17.20 -7.45
C ILE A 93 8.01 16.65 -7.17
N LEU A 94 8.09 15.44 -6.62
CA LEU A 94 9.32 14.81 -6.17
C LEU A 94 9.89 13.83 -7.19
N PRO A 95 11.23 13.64 -7.22
CA PRO A 95 11.84 12.64 -8.07
C PRO A 95 11.38 11.22 -7.68
N GLN A 96 11.08 10.41 -8.68
CA GLN A 96 10.60 9.04 -8.50
C GLN A 96 11.72 8.03 -8.74
N ARG A 97 11.70 6.92 -8.00
CA ARG A 97 12.58 5.76 -8.19
C ARG A 97 11.77 4.49 -8.00
N THR A 98 11.84 3.60 -8.99
CA THR A 98 11.17 2.29 -8.94
C THR A 98 12.16 1.23 -8.48
N LEU A 99 11.77 0.42 -7.49
CA LEU A 99 12.51 -0.77 -7.10
C LEU A 99 12.11 -1.92 -8.02
N THR A 100 13.09 -2.53 -8.70
CA THR A 100 12.84 -3.56 -9.72
C THR A 100 13.19 -4.98 -9.29
N ARG A 101 13.76 -5.15 -8.09
CA ARG A 101 14.20 -6.46 -7.62
C ARG A 101 13.21 -7.05 -6.62
N VAL A 102 12.59 -8.16 -7.00
CA VAL A 102 11.71 -8.95 -6.13
C VAL A 102 12.57 -9.98 -5.40
N GLN A 103 12.54 -9.93 -4.06
CA GLN A 103 13.34 -10.83 -3.22
C GLN A 103 12.64 -12.17 -2.96
N ASP A 104 11.32 -12.16 -2.80
CA ASP A 104 10.50 -13.35 -2.55
C ASP A 104 9.45 -13.48 -3.65
N CYS A 105 9.69 -14.38 -4.61
CA CYS A 105 8.79 -14.70 -5.71
C CYS A 105 8.19 -16.11 -5.54
N ARG A 106 6.98 -16.23 -5.00
CA ARG A 106 6.37 -17.54 -4.75
C ARG A 106 5.94 -18.30 -6.01
N ASP A 107 5.61 -17.56 -7.06
CA ASP A 107 5.14 -18.10 -8.33
C ASP A 107 5.77 -17.27 -9.47
N PRO A 108 6.75 -17.84 -10.21
CA PRO A 108 7.39 -17.17 -11.32
C PRO A 108 6.43 -16.79 -12.45
N ALA A 109 5.41 -17.62 -12.73
CA ALA A 109 4.45 -17.35 -13.79
C ALA A 109 3.49 -16.20 -13.40
N LEU A 110 3.07 -16.14 -12.14
CA LEU A 110 2.28 -15.01 -11.63
C LEU A 110 3.11 -13.72 -11.67
N LEU A 111 4.38 -13.78 -11.27
CA LEU A 111 5.27 -12.63 -11.35
C LEU A 111 5.46 -12.18 -12.80
N GLU A 112 5.74 -13.09 -13.73
CA GLU A 112 5.90 -12.78 -15.16
C GLU A 112 4.65 -12.09 -15.71
N HIS A 113 3.47 -12.64 -15.42
CA HIS A 113 2.20 -12.05 -15.83
C HIS A 113 1.99 -10.63 -15.26
N LEU A 114 2.22 -10.43 -13.95
CA LEU A 114 2.12 -9.11 -13.33
C LEU A 114 3.15 -8.13 -13.91
N ASN A 115 4.38 -8.60 -14.12
CA ASN A 115 5.47 -7.81 -14.64
C ASN A 115 5.17 -7.28 -16.05
N GLU A 116 4.66 -8.14 -16.93
CA GLU A 116 4.24 -7.76 -18.29
C GLU A 116 3.04 -6.81 -18.29
N THR A 117 2.06 -7.04 -17.40
CA THR A 117 0.78 -6.31 -17.43
C THR A 117 0.80 -4.98 -16.66
N ARG A 118 1.68 -4.83 -15.67
CA ARG A 118 1.70 -3.67 -14.77
C ARG A 118 3.04 -2.97 -14.66
N TYR A 119 4.16 -3.68 -14.82
CA TYR A 119 5.49 -3.11 -14.54
C TYR A 119 6.39 -3.03 -15.78
N ASP A 120 5.82 -3.08 -16.99
CA ASP A 120 6.54 -2.99 -18.27
C ASP A 120 7.75 -3.95 -18.40
N GLY A 121 7.66 -5.13 -17.78
CA GLY A 121 8.75 -6.10 -17.77
C GLY A 121 9.97 -5.71 -16.92
N ALA A 122 9.88 -4.63 -16.12
CA ALA A 122 11.00 -4.09 -15.36
C ALA A 122 11.41 -4.95 -14.15
N LEU A 123 10.50 -5.75 -13.60
CA LEU A 123 10.76 -6.57 -12.42
C LEU A 123 11.70 -7.74 -12.72
N ARG A 124 12.56 -8.07 -11.76
CA ARG A 124 13.50 -9.18 -11.79
C ARG A 124 13.47 -9.91 -10.46
N ALA A 125 13.24 -11.22 -10.48
CA ALA A 125 13.38 -12.08 -9.31
C ALA A 125 14.67 -12.91 -9.39
N LEU A 126 15.18 -13.33 -8.24
CA LEU A 126 16.15 -14.42 -8.19
C LEU A 126 15.41 -15.75 -8.38
N PRO A 127 15.94 -16.69 -9.18
CA PRO A 127 15.32 -18.00 -9.34
C PRO A 127 15.39 -18.78 -8.03
N TYR A 128 14.31 -19.49 -7.67
CA TYR A 128 14.35 -20.45 -6.58
C TYR A 128 15.09 -21.73 -7.00
N GLY A 129 15.77 -22.38 -6.04
CA GLY A 129 16.56 -23.58 -6.33
C GLY A 129 15.76 -24.74 -6.95
N GLU A 130 14.45 -24.80 -6.70
CA GLU A 130 13.52 -25.77 -7.29
C GLU A 130 13.28 -25.57 -8.79
N GLU A 131 13.30 -24.32 -9.28
CA GLU A 131 13.17 -23.99 -10.71
C GLU A 131 14.40 -24.48 -11.51
N LEU A 132 15.55 -24.64 -10.85
CA LEU A 132 16.76 -25.18 -11.47
C LEU A 132 16.70 -26.70 -11.69
N VAL A 133 15.76 -27.39 -11.04
CA VAL A 133 15.64 -28.87 -11.07
C VAL A 133 14.54 -29.32 -12.03
N GLY A 134 13.54 -28.48 -12.32
CA GLY A 134 12.51 -28.76 -13.32
C GLY A 134 11.38 -27.72 -13.34
N PRO A 135 10.47 -27.79 -14.33
CA PRO A 135 9.38 -26.83 -14.45
C PRO A 135 8.40 -26.98 -13.27
N VAL A 136 8.31 -25.94 -12.44
CA VAL A 136 7.33 -25.84 -11.36
C VAL A 136 5.99 -25.43 -11.97
N ARG A 137 4.99 -26.31 -11.91
CA ARG A 137 3.61 -25.95 -12.25
C ARG A 137 3.06 -25.05 -11.15
N SER A 138 2.82 -23.79 -11.45
CA SER A 138 2.61 -22.79 -10.42
C SER A 138 1.16 -22.40 -10.17
N LEU A 139 0.26 -22.63 -11.14
CA LEU A 139 -1.17 -22.28 -11.01
C LEU A 139 -2.08 -23.50 -11.18
N ARG A 140 -2.91 -23.78 -10.18
CA ARG A 140 -4.06 -24.69 -10.27
C ARG A 140 -5.35 -23.88 -10.17
N VAL A 141 -6.10 -23.82 -11.26
CA VAL A 141 -7.42 -23.18 -11.29
C VAL A 141 -8.50 -24.24 -11.11
N ASP A 142 -9.19 -24.20 -9.99
CA ASP A 142 -10.40 -25.00 -9.79
C ASP A 142 -11.62 -24.17 -10.22
N VAL A 143 -12.19 -24.50 -11.38
CA VAL A 143 -13.39 -23.83 -11.89
C VAL A 143 -14.62 -24.52 -11.31
N CYS A 144 -15.26 -23.88 -10.33
CA CYS A 144 -16.55 -24.35 -9.82
C CYS A 144 -17.68 -23.83 -10.71
N THR A 145 -18.17 -24.65 -11.64
CA THR A 145 -19.41 -24.36 -12.37
C THR A 145 -20.61 -24.71 -11.49
N ARG A 146 -21.42 -23.70 -11.14
CA ARG A 146 -22.67 -23.90 -10.41
C ARG A 146 -23.69 -24.57 -11.35
N THR A 147 -23.79 -25.89 -11.28
CA THR A 147 -24.79 -26.68 -12.02
C THR A 147 -25.69 -27.42 -11.02
N GLY A 148 -26.75 -26.77 -10.56
CA GLY A 148 -27.77 -27.36 -9.69
C GLY A 148 -28.86 -26.34 -9.29
N PRO A 149 -30.14 -26.73 -9.22
CA PRO A 149 -31.22 -25.82 -8.83
C PRO A 149 -31.13 -25.48 -7.34
N MET A 150 -31.45 -24.25 -6.97
CA MET A 150 -31.56 -23.83 -5.57
C MET A 150 -32.71 -24.57 -4.89
N THR A 151 -32.40 -25.58 -4.08
CA THR A 151 -33.33 -26.10 -3.07
C THR A 151 -32.83 -25.65 -1.70
N GLY A 152 -33.53 -24.66 -1.13
CA GLY A 152 -33.26 -24.20 0.23
C GLY A 152 -33.65 -25.25 1.27
N SER A 153 -32.83 -25.37 2.31
CA SER A 153 -33.31 -25.66 3.66
C SER A 153 -32.26 -25.16 4.64
N GLY A 154 -32.56 -24.07 5.35
CA GLY A 154 -31.80 -23.67 6.53
C GLY A 154 -32.08 -24.64 7.69
N PRO A 155 -31.10 -24.91 8.56
CA PRO A 155 -31.34 -25.71 9.75
C PRO A 155 -32.15 -24.88 10.77
N ARG A 156 -33.19 -25.51 11.34
CA ARG A 156 -33.84 -25.08 12.58
C ARG A 156 -32.96 -25.42 13.77
#